data_AF-A0AAQ3NMM4-F1
#
_entry.id   AF-A0AAQ3NMM4-F1
#
_cell.length_a   1.000
_cell.length_b   1.000
_cell.length_c   1.000
_cell.angle_alpha   90.00
_cell.angle_beta   90.00
_cell.angle_gamma   90.00
#
_symmetry.space_group_name_H-M   'P 1'
#
loop_
_entity.id
_entity.type
_entity.pdbx_description
1 polymer ?
#
loop_
_entity_poly.entity_id
_entity_poly.type
_entity_poly.pdbx_seq_one_letter_code
_entity_poly.pdbx_strand_id
1 'polypeptide(L)'
;MVHHTAPHIPFRNSQEWNAAQAQLNGTVHCDYPKWIEILCHDINVHIPHHISPRIPSYNLRAAHKSIEENWGKYLNEASWNWRLMKTIMTVCHVYDKEQNYVAFDELAPEDSRPIAFLKESMPDYA
;
A
#
# COMPACT_ATOMS: atom_id res chain seq x y z
N MET A 1 -4.34 5.21 1.68
CA MET A 1 -2.93 5.59 1.41
C MET A 1 -2.06 4.35 1.47
N VAL A 2 -1.69 3.81 2.64
CA VAL A 2 -0.79 2.63 2.73
C VAL A 2 -1.20 1.47 1.83
N HIS A 3 -2.47 1.04 1.86
CA HIS A 3 -2.92 -0.15 1.11
C HIS A 3 -2.89 -0.04 -0.41
N HIS A 4 -2.87 1.18 -0.95
CA HIS A 4 -2.98 1.43 -2.40
C HIS A 4 -1.82 2.27 -2.95
N THR A 5 -0.91 2.68 -2.06
CA THR A 5 0.14 3.63 -2.36
C THR A 5 1.38 3.13 -1.63
N ALA A 6 2.11 2.24 -2.29
CA ALA A 6 3.42 1.77 -1.87
C ALA A 6 4.31 1.59 -3.11
N PRO A 7 5.63 1.77 -3.01
CA PRO A 7 6.51 1.88 -4.18
C PRO A 7 6.42 0.68 -5.15
N HIS A 8 6.20 -0.51 -4.59
CA HIS A 8 6.17 -1.77 -5.34
C HIS A 8 4.77 -2.13 -5.86
N ILE A 9 3.72 -1.36 -5.55
CA ILE A 9 2.36 -1.60 -6.06
C ILE A 9 2.25 -1.01 -7.47
N PRO A 10 2.13 -1.84 -8.52
CA PRO A 10 2.24 -1.36 -9.88
C PRO A 10 0.93 -0.72 -10.37
N PHE A 11 1.04 0.38 -11.11
CA PHE A 11 -0.05 0.81 -12.00
C PHE A 11 0.06 0.11 -13.34
N ARG A 12 -1.09 -0.27 -13.90
CA ARG A 12 -1.20 -0.92 -15.21
C ARG A 12 -2.11 -0.12 -16.11
N ASN A 13 -1.72 0.05 -17.36
CA ASN A 13 -2.61 0.61 -18.38
C ASN A 13 -3.75 -0.40 -18.65
N SER A 14 -4.89 0.11 -19.07
CA SER A 14 -6.08 -0.65 -19.47
C SER A 14 -5.80 -1.86 -20.36
N GLN A 15 -4.86 -1.76 -21.31
CA GLN A 15 -4.50 -2.85 -22.22
C GLN A 15 -3.74 -4.00 -21.53
N GLU A 16 -3.03 -3.71 -20.45
CA GLU A 16 -2.26 -4.68 -19.65
C GLU A 16 -3.02 -5.10 -18.38
N TRP A 17 -4.22 -4.56 -18.18
CA TRP A 17 -4.97 -4.73 -16.95
C TRP A 17 -5.62 -6.12 -16.89
N ASN A 18 -5.46 -6.79 -15.74
CA ASN A 18 -6.08 -8.07 -15.46
C ASN A 18 -6.78 -8.02 -14.10
N ALA A 19 -8.06 -8.40 -14.06
CA ALA A 19 -8.89 -8.28 -12.86
C ALA A 19 -8.36 -9.10 -11.68
N ALA A 20 -7.88 -10.32 -11.92
CA ALA A 20 -7.36 -11.19 -10.86
C ALA A 20 -6.05 -10.65 -10.31
N GLN A 21 -5.13 -10.23 -11.19
CA GLN A 21 -3.90 -9.57 -10.77
C GLN A 21 -4.22 -8.30 -9.98
N ALA A 22 -5.04 -7.40 -10.50
CA ALA A 22 -5.39 -6.15 -9.83
C ALA A 22 -5.97 -6.35 -8.42
N GLN A 23 -6.80 -7.38 -8.21
CA GLN A 23 -7.35 -7.69 -6.89
C GLN A 23 -6.32 -8.30 -5.93
N LEU A 24 -5.41 -9.15 -6.42
CA LEU A 24 -4.40 -9.85 -5.60
C LEU A 24 -3.16 -9.00 -5.32
N ASN A 25 -2.70 -8.23 -6.30
CA ASN A 25 -1.44 -7.49 -6.29
C ASN A 25 -1.60 -5.97 -6.32
N GLY A 26 -2.82 -5.46 -6.57
CA GLY A 26 -3.06 -4.02 -6.61
C GLY A 26 -3.13 -3.36 -5.24
N THR A 27 -2.97 -4.14 -4.17
CA THR A 27 -2.94 -3.65 -2.80
C THR A 27 -1.88 -4.34 -1.96
N VAL A 28 -1.50 -3.69 -0.85
CA VAL A 28 -0.59 -4.23 0.15
C VAL A 28 -1.33 -4.57 1.45
N HIS A 29 -1.12 -5.80 1.92
CA HIS A 29 -1.38 -6.19 3.30
C HIS A 29 -0.28 -5.59 4.18
N CYS A 30 -0.64 -4.75 5.15
CA CYS A 30 0.34 -4.10 6.02
C CYS A 30 0.13 -4.50 7.48
N ASP A 31 1.08 -5.18 8.10
CA ASP A 31 1.01 -5.48 9.53
C ASP A 31 1.18 -4.21 10.37
N TYR A 32 0.29 -4.02 11.35
CA TYR A 32 0.38 -2.95 12.34
C TYR A 32 0.45 -3.53 13.76
N PRO A 33 0.84 -2.72 14.76
CA PRO A 33 0.63 -3.06 16.15
C PRO A 33 -0.82 -3.50 16.42
N LYS A 34 -1.00 -4.65 17.08
CA LYS A 34 -2.31 -5.32 17.24
C LYS A 34 -3.44 -4.42 17.75
N TRP A 35 -3.13 -3.47 18.64
CA TRP A 35 -4.12 -2.54 19.17
C TRP A 35 -4.66 -1.58 18.10
N ILE A 36 -3.84 -1.19 17.11
CA ILE A 36 -4.26 -0.40 15.94
C ILE A 36 -5.16 -1.25 15.04
N GLU A 37 -4.77 -2.50 14.80
CA GLU A 37 -5.55 -3.41 13.96
C GLU A 37 -6.96 -3.62 14.54
N ILE A 38 -7.06 -3.83 15.86
CA ILE A 38 -8.35 -3.96 16.55
C ILE A 38 -9.18 -2.66 16.43
N LEU A 39 -8.56 -1.50 16.70
CA LEU A 39 -9.24 -0.20 16.59
C LEU A 39 -9.76 0.07 15.18
N CYS A 40 -9.02 -0.37 14.17
CA CYS A 40 -9.32 -0.19 12.76
C CYS A 40 -10.04 -1.40 12.15
N HIS A 41 -10.58 -2.31 12.96
CA HIS A 41 -11.34 -3.49 12.52
C HIS A 41 -10.61 -4.37 11.48
N ASP A 42 -9.31 -4.60 11.67
CA ASP A 42 -8.47 -5.40 10.78
C ASP A 42 -8.50 -4.92 9.31
N ILE A 43 -8.77 -3.62 9.07
CA ILE A 43 -8.78 -3.03 7.71
C ILE A 43 -7.45 -3.25 6.96
N ASN A 44 -6.39 -3.48 7.71
CA ASN A 44 -5.08 -3.76 7.16
C ASN A 44 -4.99 -5.11 6.43
N VAL A 45 -5.91 -6.02 6.72
CA VAL A 45 -6.17 -7.25 5.98
C VAL A 45 -7.00 -6.94 4.73
N HIS A 46 -6.39 -6.19 3.81
CA HIS A 46 -7.11 -5.49 2.74
C HIS A 46 -7.40 -6.34 1.50
N ILE A 47 -6.55 -7.32 1.18
CA ILE A 47 -6.68 -8.14 -0.04
C ILE A 47 -8.04 -8.87 -0.10
N PRO A 48 -8.52 -9.54 0.97
CA PRO A 48 -9.83 -10.19 0.93
C PRO A 48 -11.00 -9.24 0.60
N HIS A 49 -10.91 -7.97 1.02
CA HIS A 49 -11.95 -6.97 0.73
C HIS A 49 -12.07 -6.67 -0.77
N HIS A 50 -10.96 -6.68 -1.50
CA HIS A 50 -10.97 -6.52 -2.98
C HIS A 50 -11.57 -7.72 -3.69
N ILE A 51 -11.33 -8.93 -3.18
CA ILE A 51 -11.85 -10.16 -3.76
C ILE A 51 -13.35 -10.30 -3.48
N SER A 52 -13.77 -10.01 -2.24
CA SER A 52 -15.17 -10.07 -1.84
C SER A 52 -15.44 -9.13 -0.65
N PRO A 53 -16.07 -7.97 -0.90
CA PRO A 53 -16.43 -7.03 0.17
C PRO A 53 -17.53 -7.58 1.10
N ARG A 54 -18.10 -8.76 0.80
CA ARG A 54 -19.08 -9.46 1.64
C ARG A 54 -18.45 -10.24 2.78
N ILE A 55 -17.14 -10.44 2.78
CA ILE A 55 -16.43 -11.10 3.88
C ILE A 55 -16.47 -10.16 5.09
N PRO A 56 -17.03 -10.58 6.23
CA PRO A 56 -17.06 -9.74 7.42
C PRO A 56 -15.67 -9.58 8.02
N SER A 57 -15.41 -8.47 8.72
CA SER A 57 -14.08 -8.10 9.24
C SER A 57 -13.44 -9.19 10.10
N TYR A 58 -14.23 -9.84 10.96
CA TYR A 58 -13.79 -10.93 11.84
C TYR A 58 -13.34 -12.21 11.09
N ASN A 59 -13.63 -12.32 9.78
CA ASN A 59 -13.17 -13.42 8.92
C ASN A 59 -12.02 -13.02 7.99
N LEU A 60 -11.59 -11.75 7.98
CA LEU A 60 -10.57 -11.27 7.03
C LEU A 60 -9.26 -12.03 7.18
N ARG A 61 -8.81 -12.32 8.41
CA ARG A 61 -7.56 -13.05 8.64
C ARG A 61 -7.61 -14.49 8.12
N ALA A 62 -8.73 -15.17 8.32
CA ALA A 62 -8.93 -16.53 7.80
C ALA A 62 -8.95 -16.52 6.26
N ALA A 63 -9.62 -15.53 5.66
CA ALA A 63 -9.64 -15.35 4.21
C ALA A 63 -8.24 -15.03 3.66
N HIS A 64 -7.51 -14.10 4.28
CA HIS A 64 -6.14 -13.73 3.87
C HIS A 64 -5.21 -14.93 3.92
N LYS A 65 -5.24 -15.71 5.00
CA LYS A 65 -4.45 -16.95 5.12
C LYS A 65 -4.76 -17.93 3.98
N SER A 66 -6.04 -18.14 3.66
CA SER A 66 -6.42 -18.99 2.53
C SER A 66 -5.88 -18.44 1.19
N ILE A 67 -5.90 -17.12 1.01
CA ILE A 67 -5.37 -16.49 -0.21
C ILE A 67 -3.84 -16.65 -0.27
N GLU A 68 -3.14 -16.46 0.84
CA GLU A 68 -1.69 -16.63 0.96
C GLU A 68 -1.26 -18.05 0.61
N GLU A 69 -1.92 -19.07 1.16
CA GLU A 69 -1.64 -20.48 0.89
C GLU A 69 -1.76 -20.85 -0.59
N ASN A 70 -2.69 -20.22 -1.31
CA ASN A 70 -3.01 -20.57 -2.71
C ASN A 70 -2.35 -19.64 -3.74
N TRP A 71 -2.12 -18.37 -3.39
CA TRP A 71 -1.68 -17.31 -4.30
C TRP A 71 -0.60 -16.39 -3.72
N GLY A 72 0.07 -16.78 -2.63
CA GLY A 72 1.06 -15.96 -1.91
C GLY A 72 2.11 -15.28 -2.79
N LYS A 73 2.57 -15.95 -3.86
CA LYS A 73 3.52 -15.38 -4.85
C LYS A 73 3.04 -14.13 -5.58
N TYR A 74 1.74 -13.82 -5.52
CA TYR A 74 1.12 -12.66 -6.15
C TYR A 74 0.71 -11.58 -5.16
N LEU A 75 0.85 -11.83 -3.86
CA LEU A 75 0.45 -10.88 -2.83
C LEU A 75 1.59 -9.90 -2.55
N ASN A 76 1.21 -8.71 -2.11
CA ASN A 76 2.15 -7.74 -1.59
C ASN A 76 1.91 -7.60 -0.09
N GLU A 77 2.97 -7.77 0.68
CA GLU A 77 2.95 -7.67 2.13
C GLU A 77 4.04 -6.72 2.62
N ALA A 78 3.73 -5.99 3.68
CA ALA A 78 4.66 -5.09 4.32
C ALA A 78 4.41 -5.08 5.84
N SER A 79 5.43 -4.73 6.62
CA SER A 79 5.24 -4.40 8.02
C SER A 79 5.38 -2.90 8.19
N TRP A 80 4.48 -2.28 8.96
CA TRP A 80 4.55 -0.85 9.22
C TRP A 80 5.88 -0.48 9.87
N ASN A 81 6.51 0.56 9.32
CA ASN A 81 7.68 1.20 9.89
C ASN A 81 7.79 2.64 9.41
N TRP A 82 8.67 3.40 10.06
CA TRP A 82 8.84 4.82 9.76
C TRP A 82 9.41 5.08 8.37
N ARG A 83 10.34 4.25 7.91
CA ARG A 83 10.85 4.31 6.54
C ARG A 83 9.74 4.15 5.51
N LEU A 84 8.87 3.16 5.67
CA LEU A 84 7.71 2.95 4.79
C LEU A 84 6.81 4.19 4.80
N MET A 85 6.49 4.71 5.99
CA MET A 85 5.64 5.90 6.12
C MET A 85 6.26 7.13 5.43
N LYS A 86 7.56 7.37 5.64
CA LYS A 86 8.30 8.46 4.99
C LYS A 86 8.26 8.32 3.48
N THR A 87 8.50 7.13 2.94
CA THR A 87 8.46 6.89 1.49
C THR A 87 7.07 7.18 0.92
N ILE A 88 6.01 6.68 1.55
CA ILE A 88 4.63 6.92 1.09
C ILE A 88 4.29 8.42 1.09
N MET A 89 4.69 9.13 2.14
CA MET A 89 4.36 10.56 2.33
C MET A 89 5.26 11.52 1.54
N THR A 90 6.39 11.05 1.01
CA THR A 90 7.38 11.93 0.35
C THR A 90 7.64 11.56 -1.11
N VAL A 91 7.39 10.33 -1.53
CA VAL A 91 7.71 9.83 -2.88
C VAL A 91 6.46 9.43 -3.66
N CYS A 92 5.52 8.71 -3.05
CA CYS A 92 4.43 8.06 -3.78
C CYS A 92 3.26 9.01 -4.17
N HIS A 93 3.56 10.11 -4.85
CA HIS A 93 2.59 11.17 -5.17
C HIS A 93 2.06 11.11 -6.60
N VAL A 94 2.95 10.97 -7.58
CA VAL A 94 2.59 11.03 -9.01
C VAL A 94 3.04 9.76 -9.69
N TYR A 95 2.18 9.23 -10.55
CA TYR A 95 2.52 8.06 -11.37
C TYR A 95 3.59 8.43 -12.40
N ASP A 96 4.62 7.60 -12.49
CA ASP A 96 5.63 7.65 -13.54
C ASP A 96 5.76 6.28 -14.21
N LYS A 97 5.96 6.26 -15.53
CA LYS A 97 5.99 4.99 -16.28
C LYS A 97 7.24 4.15 -15.98
N GLU A 98 8.38 4.80 -15.70
CA GLU A 98 9.66 4.13 -15.49
C GLU A 98 9.87 3.82 -14.01
N GLN A 99 9.51 4.75 -13.13
CA GLN A 99 9.74 4.65 -11.69
C GLN A 99 8.52 4.22 -10.87
N ASN A 100 7.36 4.03 -11.53
CA ASN A 100 6.04 3.77 -10.94
C ASN A 100 5.49 4.96 -10.13
N TYR A 101 6.30 5.52 -9.23
CA TYR A 101 5.99 6.73 -8.49
C TYR A 101 7.17 7.70 -8.48
N VAL A 102 6.87 8.99 -8.62
CA VAL A 102 7.79 10.10 -8.40
C VAL A 102 7.23 11.09 -7.40
N ALA A 103 8.12 11.78 -6.70
CA ALA A 103 7.75 12.76 -5.70
C ALA A 103 7.19 14.02 -6.37
N PHE A 104 6.13 14.60 -5.79
CA PHE A 104 5.54 15.83 -6.35
C PHE A 104 6.51 17.01 -6.33
N ASP A 105 7.47 17.03 -5.40
CA ASP A 105 8.49 18.07 -5.31
C ASP A 105 9.56 17.99 -6.41
N GLU A 106 9.65 16.87 -7.13
CA GLU A 106 10.44 16.78 -8.36
C GLU A 106 9.76 17.50 -9.54
N LEU A 107 8.43 17.57 -9.51
CA LEU A 107 7.63 18.16 -10.59
C LEU A 107 7.29 19.64 -10.33
N ALA A 108 7.07 20.01 -9.06
CA ALA A 108 6.72 21.37 -8.65
C ALA A 108 7.45 21.76 -7.34
N PRO A 109 8.78 22.01 -7.38
CA PRO A 109 9.56 22.30 -6.18
C PRO A 109 9.06 23.51 -5.40
N GLU A 110 8.62 24.57 -6.09
CA GLU A 110 8.18 25.82 -5.46
C GLU A 110 6.89 25.67 -4.64
N ASP A 111 6.03 24.73 -5.03
CA ASP A 111 4.73 24.44 -4.40
C ASP A 111 4.81 23.33 -3.33
N SER A 112 5.99 22.75 -3.11
CA SER A 112 6.15 21.50 -2.36
C SER A 112 6.72 21.65 -0.95
N ARG A 113 6.58 22.82 -0.34
CA ARG A 113 7.05 23.09 1.03
C ARG A 113 6.64 22.03 2.06
N PRO A 114 5.39 21.50 2.07
CA PRO A 114 5.01 20.45 3.02
C PRO A 114 5.82 19.16 2.86
N ILE A 115 6.17 18.77 1.63
CA ILE A 115 6.95 17.55 1.36
C ILE A 115 8.39 17.72 1.82
N ALA A 116 8.99 18.88 1.58
CA ALA A 116 10.34 19.20 2.06
C ALA A 116 10.43 19.09 3.59
N PHE A 117 9.44 19.64 4.30
CA PHE A 117 9.36 19.53 5.76
C PHE A 117 9.28 18.08 6.24
N LEU A 118 8.47 17.24 5.57
CA LEU A 118 8.35 15.82 5.89
C LEU A 118 9.65 15.05 5.65
N LYS A 119 10.35 15.32 4.54
CA LYS A 119 11.65 14.70 4.23
C LYS A 119 12.70 14.99 5.32
N GLU A 120 12.70 16.19 5.87
CA GLU A 120 13.61 16.60 6.95
C GLU A 120 13.20 16.04 8.31
N SER A 121 11.91 16.05 8.64
CA SER A 121 11.42 15.78 9.99
C SER A 121 11.14 14.31 10.27
N MET A 122 10.89 13.51 9.23
CA MET A 122 10.52 12.11 9.40
C MET A 122 11.75 11.20 9.53
N PRO A 123 11.73 10.20 10.43
CA PRO A 123 12.83 9.27 10.62
C PRO A 123 13.00 8.29 9.45
N ASP A 124 14.25 7.87 9.22
CA ASP A 124 14.65 6.93 8.13
C ASP A 124 14.80 5.47 8.57
N TYR A 125 14.56 5.16 9.85
CA TYR A 125 14.72 3.82 10.38
C TYR A 125 13.48 2.94 10.10
N ALA A 126 13.74 1.63 10.00
CA ALA A 126 12.72 0.59 9.92
C ALA A 126 12.35 0.12 11.34
#